data_AF-A0A7X3R6I1-F1
#
_entry.id   AF-A0A7X3R6I1-F1
#
_cell.length_a   1.000
_cell.length_b   1.000
_cell.length_c   1.000
_cell.angle_alpha   90.00
_cell.angle_beta   90.00
_cell.angle_gamma   90.00
#
_symmetry.space_group_name_H-M   'P 1'
#
loop_
_entity.id
_entity.type
_entity.pdbx_description
1 polymer ?
#
loop_
_entity_poly.entity_id
_entity_poly.type
_entity_poly.pdbx_seq_one_letter_code
_entity_poly.pdbx_strand_id
1 'polypeptide(L)'
;MDGDYCVDEDDPMQWHSGPPTLLTSTGTEFTRAALDDLVHALDTGARPRFTVREARDHMEVLLAGYESIVRNRPVRLPLCGGEAT
;
A
#
# COMPACT_ATOMS: atom_id res chain seq x y z
N MET A 1 24.44 -6.01 9.00
CA MET A 1 24.89 -6.41 7.65
C MET A 1 24.40 -5.33 6.71
N ASP A 2 25.31 -4.47 6.26
CA ASP A 2 25.03 -3.45 5.25
C ASP A 2 25.06 -4.15 3.89
N GLY A 3 23.89 -4.54 3.40
CA GLY A 3 23.73 -5.03 2.04
C GLY A 3 23.56 -3.83 1.12
N ASP A 4 24.55 -3.58 0.27
CA ASP A 4 24.42 -2.59 -0.79
C ASP A 4 23.17 -2.90 -1.62
N TYR A 5 22.33 -1.89 -1.76
CA TYR A 5 21.09 -1.97 -2.52
C TYR A 5 21.42 -2.13 -4.01
N CYS A 6 21.12 -3.29 -4.59
CA CYS A 6 21.20 -3.52 -6.04
C CYS A 6 19.80 -3.49 -6.64
N VAL A 7 19.62 -2.63 -7.64
CA VAL A 7 18.37 -2.41 -8.36
C VAL A 7 18.12 -3.59 -9.30
N ASP A 8 16.91 -4.16 -9.24
CA ASP A 8 16.44 -5.14 -10.23
C ASP A 8 15.86 -4.39 -11.44
N GLU A 9 16.44 -4.58 -12.63
CA GLU A 9 16.03 -3.89 -13.87
C GLU A 9 14.66 -4.35 -14.37
N ASP A 10 14.22 -5.54 -13.95
CA ASP A 10 12.93 -6.12 -14.32
C ASP A 10 11.81 -5.85 -13.29
N ASP A 11 12.08 -5.07 -12.24
CA ASP A 11 11.07 -4.67 -11.24
C ASP A 11 10.32 -3.39 -11.69
N PRO A 12 9.09 -3.47 -12.24
CA PRO A 12 8.32 -2.28 -12.61
C PRO A 12 7.89 -1.44 -11.40
N MET A 13 8.15 -1.91 -10.17
CA MET A 13 7.79 -1.25 -8.91
C MET A 13 8.96 -0.51 -8.25
N GLN A 14 10.03 -0.12 -8.99
CA GLN A 14 11.17 0.62 -8.40
C GLN A 14 10.79 1.88 -7.59
N TRP A 15 9.62 2.46 -7.83
CA TRP A 15 9.07 3.58 -7.04
C TRP A 15 8.69 3.19 -5.58
N HIS A 16 8.59 1.90 -5.26
CA HIS A 16 8.47 1.35 -3.91
C HIS A 16 9.86 1.08 -3.28
N SER A 17 10.90 0.91 -4.11
CA SER A 17 12.18 0.30 -3.70
C SER A 17 13.30 1.31 -3.42
N GLY A 18 13.17 2.58 -3.86
CA GLY A 18 14.06 3.66 -3.42
C GLY A 18 13.86 4.00 -1.93
N PRO A 19 14.86 4.62 -1.25
CA PRO A 19 14.64 5.09 0.12
C PRO A 19 13.38 5.96 0.11
N PRO A 20 12.43 5.74 1.05
CA PRO A 20 11.09 6.28 0.96
C PRO A 20 11.21 7.76 0.62
N THR A 21 10.66 8.15 -0.54
CA THR A 21 10.59 9.56 -0.87
C THR A 21 9.73 10.16 0.22
N LEU A 22 10.35 10.88 1.16
CA LEU A 22 9.64 11.75 2.06
C LEU A 22 9.05 12.83 1.15
N LEU A 23 7.88 12.53 0.59
CA LEU A 23 6.99 13.53 0.03
C LEU A 23 6.66 14.46 1.19
N THR A 24 7.52 15.44 1.44
CA THR A 24 7.31 16.53 2.40
C THR A 24 6.27 17.52 1.89
N SER A 25 5.24 17.02 1.21
CA SER A 25 4.13 17.81 0.71
C SER A 25 2.92 16.93 0.35
N THR A 26 2.38 16.20 1.32
CA THR A 26 1.00 15.67 1.23
C THR A 26 0.10 16.46 2.16
N GLY A 27 -0.95 17.05 1.58
CA GLY A 27 -1.95 17.94 2.17
C GLY A 27 -2.02 17.92 3.70
N THR A 28 -1.56 19.01 4.30
CA THR A 28 -1.30 19.17 5.73
C THR A 28 -2.48 18.81 6.64
N GLU A 29 -3.72 18.93 6.16
CA GLU A 29 -4.92 18.65 6.96
C GLU A 29 -5.30 17.17 7.00
N PHE A 30 -5.25 16.47 5.86
CA PHE A 30 -5.62 15.05 5.82
C PHE A 30 -4.59 14.17 6.55
N THR A 31 -3.30 14.45 6.33
CA THR A 31 -2.21 13.74 7.01
C THR A 31 -2.28 13.94 8.51
N ARG A 32 -2.61 15.16 8.96
CA ARG A 32 -2.77 15.47 10.38
C ARG A 32 -3.96 14.73 11.00
N ALA A 33 -5.13 14.76 10.36
CA ALA A 33 -6.31 14.05 10.85
C ALA A 33 -6.06 12.52 10.96
N ALA A 34 -5.35 11.94 9.99
CA ALA A 34 -4.99 10.52 10.04
C ALA A 34 -4.02 10.19 11.19
N LEU A 35 -3.09 11.10 11.52
CA LEU A 35 -2.20 10.95 12.66
C LEU A 35 -2.94 11.09 14.00
N ASP A 36 -3.85 12.07 14.11
CA ASP A 36 -4.67 12.26 15.31
C ASP A 36 -5.55 11.02 15.57
N ASP A 37 -6.17 10.45 14.53
CA ASP A 37 -6.94 9.21 14.60
C ASP A 37 -6.07 8.01 15.05
N LEU A 38 -4.82 7.93 14.58
CA LEU A 38 -3.89 6.87 14.98
C LEU A 38 -3.50 6.98 16.45
N VAL A 39 -3.14 8.17 16.92
CA VAL A 39 -2.79 8.42 18.33
C VAL A 39 -3.97 8.08 19.24
N HIS A 40 -5.17 8.53 18.87
CA HIS A 40 -6.38 8.21 19.63
C HIS A 40 -6.65 6.71 19.74
N ALA A 41 -6.46 5.95 18.65
CA ALA A 41 -6.62 4.50 18.65
C ALA A 41 -5.60 3.80 19.56
N LEU A 42 -4.35 4.29 19.62
CA LEU A 42 -3.33 3.78 20.53
C LEU A 42 -3.68 4.04 21.99
N ASP A 43 -4.12 5.25 22.32
CA ASP A 43 -4.44 5.65 23.70
C ASP A 43 -5.66 4.90 24.24
N THR A 44 -6.66 4.63 23.39
CA THR A 44 -7.93 4.01 23.79
C THR A 44 -7.96 2.50 23.61
N GLY A 45 -6.96 1.92 22.92
CA GLY A 45 -7.00 0.52 22.47
C GLY A 45 -8.09 0.24 21.43
N ALA A 46 -8.69 1.29 20.85
CA ALA A 46 -9.68 1.16 19.79
C ALA A 46 -9.01 0.73 18.47
N ARG A 47 -9.81 0.27 17.51
CA ARG A 47 -9.30 0.01 16.15
C ARG A 47 -9.10 1.33 15.42
N PRO A 48 -7.96 1.54 14.74
CA PRO A 48 -7.75 2.72 13.92
C PRO A 48 -8.72 2.72 12.75
N ARG A 49 -9.15 3.91 12.34
CA ARG A 49 -10.10 4.13 11.25
C ARG A 49 -9.58 3.67 9.89
N PHE A 50 -8.27 3.74 9.69
CA PHE A 50 -7.59 3.25 8.49
C PHE A 50 -6.61 2.15 8.89
N THR A 51 -6.76 0.98 8.27
CA THR A 51 -5.96 -0.21 8.56
C THR A 51 -5.09 -0.59 7.38
N VAL A 52 -4.00 -1.31 7.66
CA VAL A 52 -3.14 -1.90 6.61
C VAL A 52 -3.91 -2.82 5.68
N ARG A 53 -4.94 -3.52 6.18
CA ARG A 53 -5.80 -4.37 5.36
C ARG A 53 -6.57 -3.56 4.32
N GLU A 54 -7.19 -2.46 4.70
CA GLU A 54 -7.91 -1.59 3.75
C GLU A 54 -6.95 -0.97 2.73
N ALA A 55 -5.75 -0.57 3.16
CA ALA A 55 -4.71 -0.11 2.24
C ALA A 55 -4.30 -1.19 1.23
N ARG A 56 -4.16 -2.45 1.69
CA ARG A 56 -3.88 -3.61 0.83
C ARG A 56 -5.01 -3.84 -0.18
N ASP A 57 -6.26 -3.81 0.27
CA ASP A 57 -7.43 -4.02 -0.60
C ASP A 57 -7.51 -2.94 -1.69
N HIS A 58 -7.22 -1.68 -1.35
CA HIS A 58 -7.14 -0.59 -2.34
C HIS A 58 -6.03 -0.82 -3.38
N MET A 59 -4.84 -1.22 -2.94
CA MET A 59 -3.73 -1.53 -3.84
C MET A 59 -4.07 -2.72 -4.75
N GLU A 60 -4.78 -3.71 -4.22
CA GLU A 60 -5.20 -4.88 -4.98
C GLU A 60 -6.18 -4.52 -6.11
N VAL A 61 -7.12 -3.59 -5.86
CA VAL A 61 -8.01 -3.06 -6.89
C VAL A 61 -7.22 -2.33 -7.98
N LEU A 62 -6.23 -1.53 -7.63
CA LEU A 62 -5.39 -0.82 -8.60
C LEU A 62 -4.62 -1.81 -9.51
N LEU A 63 -3.99 -2.81 -8.90
CA LEU A 63 -3.27 -3.87 -9.62
C LEU A 63 -4.21 -4.66 -10.54
N ALA A 64 -5.40 -5.00 -10.06
CA ALA A 64 -6.41 -5.72 -10.84
C ALA A 64 -6.89 -4.89 -12.04
N GLY A 65 -7.01 -3.57 -11.87
CA GLY A 65 -7.33 -2.64 -12.96
C GLY A 65 -6.29 -2.67 -14.07
N TYR A 66 -5.00 -2.57 -13.71
CA TYR A 66 -3.91 -2.68 -14.68
C TYR A 66 -3.92 -4.04 -15.40
N GLU A 67 -4.04 -5.13 -14.65
CA GLU A 67 -4.08 -6.47 -15.22
C GLU A 67 -5.29 -6.66 -16.16
N SER A 68 -6.46 -6.13 -15.79
CA SER A 68 -7.67 -6.19 -16.62
C SER A 68 -7.49 -5.45 -17.94
N ILE A 69 -6.79 -4.31 -17.95
CA ILE A 69 -6.49 -3.54 -19.17
C ILE A 69 -5.52 -4.34 -20.06
N VAL A 70 -4.42 -4.85 -19.49
CA VAL A 70 -3.40 -5.60 -20.24
C VAL A 70 -3.98 -6.87 -20.86
N ARG A 71 -4.85 -7.59 -20.13
CA ARG A 71 -5.44 -8.86 -20.58
C ARG A 71 -6.76 -8.69 -21.34
N ASN A 72 -7.28 -7.47 -21.44
CA ASN A 72 -8.59 -7.14 -22.00
C ASN A 72 -9.71 -8.07 -21.53
N ARG A 73 -9.72 -8.40 -20.24
CA ARG A 73 -10.71 -9.29 -19.62
C ARG A 73 -10.87 -8.98 -18.13
N PRO A 74 -12.03 -9.28 -17.53
CA PRO A 74 -12.21 -9.14 -16.09
C PRO A 74 -11.20 -10.00 -15.29
N VAL A 75 -10.72 -9.47 -14.18
CA VAL A 75 -9.82 -10.14 -13.23
C VAL A 75 -10.59 -10.43 -11.94
N ARG A 76 -10.38 -11.62 -11.36
CA ARG A 76 -11.00 -11.99 -10.08
C ARG A 76 -10.16 -11.50 -8.91
N LEU A 77 -10.85 -11.06 -7.86
CA LEU A 77 -10.26 -10.71 -6.57
C LEU A 77 -10.54 -11.80 -5.53
N PRO A 78 -9.67 -11.97 -4.51
CA PRO A 78 -8.35 -11.33 -4.38
C PRO A 78 -7.36 -11.84 -5.44
N LEU A 79 -6.38 -11.02 -5.80
CA LEU A 79 -5.30 -11.34 -6.75
C LEU A 79 -4.34 -12.38 -6.17
N CYS A 80 -4.07 -12.31 -4.86
CA CYS A 80 -3.40 -13.39 -4.16
C CYS A 80 -4.43 -14.48 -3.88
N GLY A 81 -4.37 -15.58 -4.63
CA GLY A 81 -5.19 -16.76 -4.38
C GLY A 81 -5.14 -17.16 -2.91
N GLY A 82 -6.31 -17.36 -2.31
CA GLY A 82 -6.41 -17.92 -0.97
C GLY A 82 -5.94 -19.37 -0.97
N GLU A 83 -4.70 -19.59 -0.52
CA GLU A 83 -4.32 -20.83 0.16
C GLU A 83 -3.98 -20.46 1.60
N ALA A 84 -5.02 -20.45 2.44
CA ALA A 84 -4.88 -20.67 3.86
C ALA A 84 -5.25 -22.13 4.11
N THR A 85 -4.27 -23.02 3.96
CA THR A 85 -4.26 -24.33 4.64
C THR A 85 -3.37 -24.24 5.86
#